data_AF-A0A9W9A0H9-F1
#
_entry.id   AF-A0A9W9A0H9-F1
#
_cell.length_a   1.000
_cell.length_b   1.000
_cell.length_c   1.000
_cell.angle_alpha   90.00
_cell.angle_beta   90.00
_cell.angle_gamma   90.00
#
_symmetry.space_group_name_H-M   'P 1'
#
loop_
_entity.id
_entity.type
_entity.pdbx_description
1 polymer ?
#
loop_
_entity_poly.entity_id
_entity_poly.type
_entity_poly.pdbx_seq_one_letter_code
_entity_poly.pdbx_strand_id
1 'polypeptide(L)'
;DRRPLDPPPIVMLRLFELTSTSQYDSQEKDISSYENIETSGMLCAVELGPSTSNGAPVSESEIARLTAEILIGSKVAQSNLIKIYSQKSPLFVFADLAVKNLGLFKLRYKFFDLFSAVPGRAINLESECTGGTFCIYSSKEFPGLQESTKLTKVRFHHGDHIDLS
;
A
#
# COMPACT_ATOMS: atom_id res chain seq x y z
N ASP A 1 3.04 -17.88 19.60
CA ASP A 1 2.54 -18.08 18.23
C ASP A 1 2.40 -16.78 17.49
N ARG A 2 3.06 -16.68 16.33
CA ARG A 2 2.86 -15.60 15.36
C ARG A 2 1.58 -15.90 14.59
N ARG A 3 0.67 -14.93 14.49
CA ARG A 3 -0.52 -15.00 13.62
C ARG A 3 -0.43 -13.88 12.60
N PRO A 4 -0.41 -14.17 11.29
CA PRO A 4 -0.49 -13.14 10.27
C PRO A 4 -1.80 -12.35 10.41
N LEU A 5 -1.79 -11.12 9.92
CA LEU A 5 -3.00 -10.32 9.79
C LEU A 5 -3.98 -11.04 8.87
N ASP A 6 -5.23 -11.15 9.33
CA ASP A 6 -6.32 -11.81 8.61
C ASP A 6 -7.52 -10.84 8.51
N PRO A 7 -8.01 -10.52 7.30
CA PRO A 7 -7.44 -10.91 6.00
C PRO A 7 -6.05 -10.30 5.76
N PRO A 8 -5.18 -10.92 4.94
CA PRO A 8 -3.88 -10.36 4.60
C PRO A 8 -4.07 -8.99 3.93
N PRO A 9 -3.25 -7.98 4.25
CA PRO A 9 -3.35 -6.69 3.59
C PRO A 9 -3.07 -6.83 2.09
N ILE A 10 -3.96 -6.25 1.29
CA ILE A 10 -3.86 -6.24 -0.17
C ILE A 10 -3.85 -4.78 -0.64
N VAL A 11 -2.98 -4.52 -1.58
CA VAL A 11 -2.77 -3.22 -2.19
C VAL A 11 -2.94 -3.37 -3.70
N MET A 12 -3.70 -2.47 -4.32
CA MET A 12 -3.90 -2.46 -5.78
C MET A 12 -3.33 -1.17 -6.36
N LEU A 13 -2.41 -1.31 -7.31
CA LEU A 13 -1.85 -0.18 -8.05
C LEU A 13 -2.79 0.17 -9.22
N ARG A 14 -3.11 1.46 -9.35
CA ARG A 14 -3.81 2.02 -10.51
C ARG A 14 -2.89 3.00 -11.22
N LEU A 15 -2.79 2.85 -12.52
CA LEU A 15 -2.00 3.71 -13.38
C LEU A 15 -2.94 4.57 -14.21
N PHE A 16 -2.61 5.86 -14.31
CA PHE A 16 -3.37 6.85 -15.05
C PHE A 16 -2.47 7.44 -16.12
N GLU A 17 -3.02 7.64 -17.33
CA GLU A 17 -2.35 8.38 -18.38
C GLU A 17 -2.82 9.83 -18.33
N LEU A 18 -1.86 10.76 -18.22
CA LEU A 18 -2.13 12.19 -18.30
C LEU A 18 -2.10 12.59 -19.78
N THR A 19 -3.27 12.72 -20.42
CA THR A 19 -3.35 13.30 -21.75
C THR A 19 -3.35 14.81 -21.63
N SER A 20 -2.16 15.44 -21.74
CA SER A 20 -2.04 16.90 -21.79
C SER A 20 -2.52 17.43 -23.15
N THR A 21 -3.75 17.92 -23.23
CA THR A 21 -4.21 18.70 -24.41
C THR A 21 -4.11 20.21 -24.23
N SER A 22 -3.92 20.72 -23.01
CA SER A 22 -3.48 22.09 -22.72
C SER A 22 -3.14 22.24 -21.23
N GLN A 23 -2.41 23.30 -20.86
CA GLN A 23 -1.94 23.56 -19.49
C GLN A 23 -3.06 23.80 -18.44
N TYR A 24 -4.33 23.76 -18.87
CA TYR A 24 -5.51 24.08 -18.05
C TYR A 24 -6.58 22.98 -18.02
N ASP A 25 -6.38 21.85 -18.72
CA ASP A 25 -7.37 20.75 -18.79
C ASP A 25 -6.65 19.40 -18.90
N SER A 26 -6.16 18.92 -17.77
CA SER A 26 -5.60 17.57 -17.64
C SER A 26 -6.74 16.61 -17.34
N GLN A 27 -7.17 15.81 -18.32
CA GLN A 27 -8.08 14.70 -18.04
C GLN A 27 -7.26 13.45 -17.68
N GLU A 28 -7.44 12.96 -16.45
CA GLU A 28 -6.92 11.66 -16.03
C GLU A 28 -7.72 10.56 -16.70
N LYS A 29 -7.07 9.78 -17.56
CA LYS A 29 -7.69 8.59 -18.15
C LYS A 29 -7.09 7.34 -17.52
N ASP A 30 -7.95 6.54 -16.89
CA ASP A 30 -7.57 5.21 -16.38
C ASP A 30 -6.94 4.38 -17.52
N ILE A 31 -5.74 3.82 -17.27
CA ILE A 31 -5.14 2.87 -18.22
C ILE A 31 -5.99 1.61 -18.21
N SER A 32 -6.77 1.43 -19.29
CA SER A 32 -7.77 0.37 -19.40
C SER A 32 -7.19 -1.03 -19.61
N SER A 33 -5.92 -1.15 -20.02
CA SER A 33 -5.26 -2.44 -20.24
C SER A 33 -3.88 -2.49 -19.61
N TYR A 34 -3.72 -3.44 -18.67
CA TYR A 34 -2.44 -3.79 -18.05
C TYR A 34 -1.74 -4.95 -18.76
N GLU A 35 -2.18 -5.33 -19.97
CA GLU A 35 -1.68 -6.53 -20.67
C GLU A 35 -0.22 -6.43 -21.12
N ASN A 36 0.27 -5.21 -21.37
CA ASN A 36 1.65 -4.94 -21.77
C ASN A 36 2.49 -4.34 -20.63
N ILE A 37 1.98 -4.33 -19.40
CA ILE A 37 2.71 -3.79 -18.26
C ILE A 37 3.66 -4.87 -17.75
N GLU A 38 4.95 -4.61 -17.86
CA GLU A 38 5.97 -5.40 -17.22
C GLU A 38 5.98 -5.07 -15.72
N THR A 39 5.45 -5.98 -14.90
CA THR A 39 5.45 -5.82 -13.44
C THR A 39 6.74 -6.29 -12.78
N SER A 40 7.73 -6.69 -13.58
CA SER A 40 9.08 -6.98 -13.09
C SER A 40 9.60 -5.70 -12.42
N GLY A 41 10.19 -5.81 -11.22
CA GLY A 41 10.73 -4.65 -10.51
C GLY A 41 9.73 -3.77 -9.77
N MET A 42 8.42 -4.01 -9.92
CA MET A 42 7.39 -3.34 -9.11
C MET A 42 7.33 -3.93 -7.70
N LEU A 43 7.68 -3.12 -6.71
CA LEU A 43 7.70 -3.47 -5.29
C LEU A 43 6.80 -2.54 -4.48
N CYS A 44 6.26 -3.07 -3.39
CA CYS A 44 5.56 -2.29 -2.38
C CYS A 44 6.12 -2.63 -1.01
N ALA A 45 6.60 -1.63 -0.27
CA ALA A 45 7.00 -1.78 1.11
C ALA A 45 5.86 -1.34 2.04
N VAL A 46 5.72 -1.99 3.18
CA VAL A 46 4.78 -1.63 4.25
C VAL A 46 5.53 -1.28 5.52
N GLU A 47 5.06 -0.23 6.18
CA GLU A 47 5.54 0.24 7.47
C GLU A 47 4.35 0.71 8.32
N LEU A 48 4.63 1.06 9.58
CA LEU A 48 3.61 1.69 10.41
C LEU A 48 3.27 3.08 9.86
N GLY A 49 1.98 3.38 9.82
CA GLY A 49 1.50 4.72 9.53
C GLY A 49 1.79 5.67 10.70
N PRO A 50 1.96 6.98 10.43
CA PRO A 50 2.16 7.97 11.47
C PRO A 50 0.97 7.92 12.44
N SER A 51 1.21 7.50 13.67
CA SER A 51 0.20 7.44 14.72
C SER A 51 0.59 8.43 15.80
N THR A 52 -0.21 9.48 15.97
CA THR A 52 0.04 10.50 16.97
C THR A 52 -0.86 10.20 18.18
N SER A 53 -0.27 9.96 19.35
CA SER A 53 -1.06 9.97 20.59
C SER A 53 -1.52 11.39 20.95
N ASN A 54 -0.75 12.40 20.54
CA ASN A 54 -0.91 13.81 20.92
C ASN A 54 -0.92 14.80 19.73
N GLY A 55 -1.19 14.37 18.51
CA GLY A 55 -1.24 15.27 17.34
C GLY A 55 0.13 15.76 16.80
N ALA A 56 1.24 15.44 17.46
CA ALA A 56 2.57 15.83 16.99
C ALA A 56 3.07 14.92 15.84
N PRO A 57 3.68 15.47 14.78
CA PRO A 57 4.24 14.68 13.69
C PRO A 57 5.33 13.73 14.22
N VAL A 58 5.17 12.44 13.94
CA VAL A 58 6.18 11.41 14.25
C VAL A 58 7.27 11.47 13.19
N SER A 59 8.54 11.48 13.58
CA SER A 59 9.65 11.51 12.62
C SER A 59 9.73 10.19 11.82
N GLU A 60 10.20 10.25 10.58
CA GLU A 60 10.44 9.04 9.76
C GLU A 60 11.39 8.06 10.45
N SER A 61 12.38 8.55 11.20
CA SER A 61 13.29 7.71 12.00
C SER A 61 12.56 6.93 13.09
N GLU A 62 11.58 7.55 13.74
CA GLU A 62 10.78 6.91 14.77
C GLU A 62 9.82 5.88 14.16
N ILE A 63 9.20 6.21 13.02
CA ILE A 63 8.37 5.27 12.26
C ILE A 63 9.19 4.04 11.84
N ALA A 64 10.40 4.24 11.34
CA ALA A 64 11.29 3.14 10.94
C ALA A 64 11.67 2.26 12.13
N ARG A 65 12.00 2.87 13.28
CA ARG A 65 12.30 2.14 14.52
C ARG A 65 11.11 1.31 14.99
N LEU A 66 9.94 1.93 15.14
CA LEU A 66 8.72 1.25 15.57
C LEU A 66 8.32 0.15 14.59
N THR A 67 8.46 0.39 13.29
CA THR A 67 8.20 -0.60 12.24
C THR A 67 9.10 -1.83 12.42
N ALA A 68 10.39 -1.64 12.67
CA ALA A 68 11.33 -2.74 12.89
C ALA A 68 11.01 -3.54 14.17
N GLU A 69 10.50 -2.88 15.21
CA GLU A 69 10.19 -3.51 16.50
C GLU A 69 8.83 -4.22 16.53
N ILE A 70 7.82 -3.63 15.88
CA ILE A 70 6.40 -4.01 16.00
C ILE A 70 5.94 -4.87 14.82
N LEU A 71 6.34 -4.54 13.59
CA LEU A 71 5.94 -5.29 12.39
C LEU A 71 6.90 -6.46 12.14
N ILE A 72 6.35 -7.66 12.17
CA ILE A 72 7.08 -8.91 11.98
C ILE A 72 6.64 -9.61 10.70
N GLY A 73 7.56 -10.39 10.11
CA GLY A 73 7.38 -11.05 8.82
C GLY A 73 7.71 -10.14 7.62
N SER A 74 7.20 -10.52 6.45
CA SER A 74 7.52 -9.89 5.16
C SER A 74 6.89 -8.50 5.04
N LYS A 75 7.76 -7.47 4.98
CA LYS A 75 7.38 -6.06 4.85
C LYS A 75 7.50 -5.52 3.41
N VAL A 76 7.87 -6.36 2.47
CA VAL A 76 7.95 -6.02 1.05
C VAL A 76 7.19 -7.08 0.26
N ALA A 77 6.39 -6.65 -0.69
CA ALA A 77 5.66 -7.49 -1.62
C ALA A 77 6.02 -7.12 -3.06
N GLN A 78 6.06 -8.13 -3.93
CA GLN A 78 6.17 -7.94 -5.37
C GLN A 78 4.77 -7.93 -5.98
N SER A 79 4.61 -7.15 -7.05
CA SER A 79 3.37 -7.10 -7.81
C SER A 79 3.03 -8.44 -8.47
N ASN A 80 1.77 -8.83 -8.40
CA ASN A 80 1.18 -9.92 -9.15
C ASN A 80 0.00 -9.40 -9.97
N LEU A 81 -0.04 -9.71 -11.28
CA LEU A 81 -1.17 -9.37 -12.12
C LEU A 81 -2.33 -10.34 -11.85
N ILE A 82 -3.37 -9.85 -11.18
CA ILE A 82 -4.57 -10.64 -10.85
C ILE A 82 -5.75 -10.12 -11.66
N LYS A 83 -6.54 -11.03 -12.23
CA LYS A 83 -7.75 -10.67 -12.99
C LYS A 83 -8.90 -10.37 -12.03
N ILE A 84 -9.34 -9.11 -12.00
CA ILE A 84 -10.45 -8.62 -11.17
C ILE A 84 -11.49 -7.98 -12.10
N TYR A 85 -12.75 -8.42 -12.04
CA TYR A 85 -13.84 -7.94 -12.89
C TYR A 85 -13.46 -7.87 -14.39
N SER A 86 -12.78 -8.90 -14.89
CA SER A 86 -12.30 -9.02 -16.27
C SER A 86 -11.08 -8.17 -16.67
N GLN A 87 -10.56 -7.33 -15.78
CA GLN A 87 -9.34 -6.55 -16.01
C GLN A 87 -8.16 -7.14 -15.21
N LYS A 88 -6.96 -7.25 -15.80
CA LYS A 88 -5.75 -7.57 -15.04
C LYS A 88 -5.33 -6.33 -14.25
N SER A 89 -5.04 -6.48 -12.96
CA SER A 89 -4.57 -5.38 -12.12
C SER A 89 -3.34 -5.82 -11.31
N PRO A 90 -2.31 -4.95 -11.18
CA PRO A 90 -1.16 -5.21 -10.33
C PRO A 90 -1.53 -5.12 -8.84
N LEU A 91 -1.38 -6.25 -8.14
CA LEU A 91 -1.70 -6.39 -6.72
C LEU A 91 -0.46 -6.78 -5.91
N PHE A 92 -0.37 -6.23 -4.71
CA PHE A 92 0.67 -6.53 -3.72
C PHE A 92 -0.01 -7.15 -2.51
N VAL A 93 0.40 -8.36 -2.15
CA VAL A 93 -0.22 -9.16 -1.08
C VAL A 93 0.78 -9.38 0.04
N PHE A 94 0.44 -8.90 1.25
CA PHE A 94 1.27 -9.05 2.44
C PHE A 94 0.83 -10.24 3.29
N ALA A 95 0.97 -11.45 2.73
CA ALA A 95 0.45 -12.68 3.33
C ALA A 95 1.14 -13.09 4.65
N ASP A 96 2.34 -12.58 4.92
CA ASP A 96 3.13 -12.91 6.11
C ASP A 96 3.30 -11.73 7.10
N LEU A 97 2.49 -10.69 6.97
CA LEU A 97 2.61 -9.53 7.86
C LEU A 97 1.88 -9.80 9.18
N ALA A 98 2.55 -9.56 10.31
CA ALA A 98 1.96 -9.64 11.63
C ALA A 98 2.44 -8.48 12.52
N VAL A 99 1.68 -8.23 13.59
CA VAL A 99 1.96 -7.19 14.58
C VAL A 99 2.21 -7.84 15.93
N LYS A 100 3.31 -7.48 16.58
CA LYS A 100 3.72 -8.07 17.87
C LYS A 100 2.89 -7.55 19.05
N ASN A 101 2.44 -6.30 18.96
CA ASN A 101 1.84 -5.59 20.08
C ASN A 101 0.32 -5.50 19.93
N LEU A 102 -0.39 -5.51 21.06
CA LEU A 102 -1.82 -5.21 21.10
C LEU A 102 -2.03 -3.71 20.88
N GLY A 103 -3.20 -3.35 20.34
CA GLY A 103 -3.61 -1.95 20.19
C GLY A 103 -4.04 -1.60 18.77
N LEU A 104 -4.15 -0.30 18.54
CA LEU A 104 -4.67 0.28 17.31
C LEU A 104 -3.52 0.69 16.40
N PHE A 105 -3.54 0.23 15.15
CA PHE A 105 -2.47 0.47 14.20
C PHE A 105 -3.03 0.93 12.86
N LYS A 106 -2.16 1.59 12.09
CA LYS A 106 -2.39 1.96 10.70
C LYS A 106 -1.16 1.54 9.91
N LEU A 107 -1.33 1.10 8.67
CA LEU A 107 -0.22 0.75 7.79
C LEU A 107 -0.06 1.82 6.71
N ARG A 108 1.17 2.25 6.48
CA ARG A 108 1.56 3.07 5.33
C ARG A 108 2.30 2.19 4.36
N TYR A 109 1.99 2.36 3.08
CA TYR A 109 2.54 1.55 2.02
C TYR A 109 3.20 2.45 0.99
N LYS A 110 4.39 2.08 0.55
CA LYS A 110 5.23 2.85 -0.38
C LYS A 110 5.51 1.99 -1.60
N PHE A 111 5.20 2.52 -2.79
CA PHE A 111 5.46 1.83 -4.06
C PHE A 111 6.82 2.23 -4.62
N PHE A 112 7.48 1.26 -5.26
CA PHE A 112 8.77 1.42 -5.91
C PHE A 112 8.74 0.70 -7.26
N ASP A 113 9.30 1.34 -8.28
CA ASP A 113 9.60 0.72 -9.56
C ASP A 113 11.13 0.72 -9.73
N LEU A 114 11.73 -0.48 -9.75
CA LEU A 114 13.17 -0.65 -9.88
C LEU A 114 13.67 -0.42 -11.31
N PHE A 115 12.79 -0.47 -12.33
CA PHE A 115 13.18 -0.46 -13.74
C PHE A 115 12.66 0.75 -14.52
N SER A 116 11.70 1.52 -14.01
CA SER A 116 11.32 2.81 -14.62
C SER A 116 12.35 3.93 -14.43
N ALA A 117 13.44 3.65 -13.70
CA ALA A 117 14.55 4.58 -13.56
C ALA A 117 15.15 4.93 -14.94
N VAL A 118 14.78 6.10 -15.46
CA VAL A 118 15.45 6.71 -16.61
C VAL A 118 16.94 6.85 -16.26
N PRO A 119 17.88 6.38 -17.09
CA PRO A 119 19.32 6.49 -16.81
C PRO A 119 19.68 7.94 -16.46
N GLY A 120 20.15 8.18 -15.23
CA GLY A 120 20.52 9.51 -14.73
C GLY A 120 19.53 10.18 -13.78
N ARG A 121 18.34 9.60 -13.51
CA ARG A 121 17.49 9.96 -12.36
C ARG A 121 17.60 8.89 -11.28
N ALA A 122 17.75 9.33 -10.02
CA ALA A 122 17.61 8.45 -8.87
C ALA A 122 16.22 7.80 -8.90
N ILE A 123 16.10 6.62 -8.31
CA ILE A 123 14.84 5.88 -8.14
C ILE A 123 13.83 6.85 -7.51
N ASN A 124 12.88 7.34 -8.29
CA ASN A 124 11.92 8.31 -7.81
C ASN A 124 10.87 7.58 -6.96
N LEU A 125 10.85 7.86 -5.67
CA LEU A 125 9.81 7.42 -4.75
C LEU A 125 8.52 8.18 -5.10
N GLU A 126 7.62 7.59 -5.89
CA GLU A 126 6.50 8.36 -6.49
C GLU A 126 5.11 7.74 -6.26
N SER A 127 4.89 7.05 -5.14
CA SER A 127 3.56 7.02 -4.49
C SER A 127 3.58 6.32 -3.13
N GLU A 128 2.84 6.89 -2.19
CA GLU A 128 2.48 6.23 -0.95
C GLU A 128 0.98 6.30 -0.73
N CYS A 129 0.47 5.41 0.10
CA CYS A 129 -0.89 5.48 0.58
C CYS A 129 -0.94 4.96 2.01
N THR A 130 -2.05 5.23 2.70
CA THR A 130 -2.26 4.71 4.05
C THR A 130 -3.55 3.89 4.09
N GLY A 131 -3.47 2.69 4.66
CA GLY A 131 -4.63 1.83 4.86
C GLY A 131 -5.57 2.32 5.96
N GLY A 132 -6.68 1.62 6.13
CA GLY A 132 -7.57 1.82 7.27
C GLY A 132 -6.91 1.45 8.60
N THR A 133 -7.50 1.94 9.68
CA THR A 133 -7.07 1.60 11.04
C THR A 133 -7.59 0.21 11.42
N PHE A 134 -6.76 -0.60 12.08
CA PHE A 134 -7.11 -1.95 12.56
C PHE A 134 -6.61 -2.16 13.98
N CYS A 135 -7.26 -3.07 14.71
CA CYS A 135 -6.95 -3.34 16.11
C CYS A 135 -6.43 -4.77 16.30
N ILE A 136 -5.38 -4.92 17.10
CA ILE A 136 -4.84 -6.21 17.53
C ILE A 136 -5.33 -6.49 18.95
N TYR A 137 -6.15 -7.53 19.07
CA TYR A 137 -6.81 -7.93 20.32
C TYR A 137 -6.05 -9.05 21.03
N SER A 138 -6.17 -9.09 22.36
CA SER A 138 -5.83 -10.27 23.12
C SER A 138 -6.80 -11.41 22.81
N SER A 139 -6.41 -12.66 23.10
CA SER A 139 -7.30 -13.83 22.91
C SER A 139 -8.62 -13.74 23.69
N LYS A 140 -8.70 -12.91 24.73
CA LYS A 140 -9.89 -12.75 25.58
C LYS A 140 -10.84 -11.65 25.09
N GLU A 141 -10.30 -10.64 24.42
CA GLU A 141 -11.03 -9.46 23.94
C GLU A 141 -11.32 -9.53 22.45
N PHE A 142 -10.96 -10.64 21.80
CA PHE A 142 -11.18 -10.83 20.37
C PHE A 142 -12.68 -10.83 20.07
N PRO A 143 -13.20 -9.86 19.29
CA PRO A 143 -14.63 -9.71 19.04
C PRO A 143 -15.20 -10.74 18.05
N GLY A 144 -14.37 -11.68 17.58
CA GLY A 144 -14.70 -12.62 16.51
C GLY A 144 -14.13 -12.19 15.16
N LEU A 145 -14.15 -13.11 14.18
CA LEU A 145 -13.77 -12.82 12.79
C LEU A 145 -14.87 -11.95 12.16
N GLN A 146 -14.53 -10.73 11.75
CA GLN A 146 -15.41 -9.91 10.91
C GLN A 146 -15.51 -10.56 9.52
N GLU A 147 -16.70 -10.54 8.90
CA GLU A 147 -16.89 -11.08 7.54
C GLU A 147 -15.93 -10.40 6.55
N SER A 148 -15.19 -11.21 5.79
CA SER A 148 -14.24 -10.71 4.79
C SER A 148 -14.96 -9.83 3.77
N THR A 149 -14.53 -8.57 3.63
CA THR A 149 -15.08 -7.66 2.62
C THR A 149 -14.51 -7.97 1.23
N LYS A 150 -15.33 -7.78 0.19
CA LYS A 150 -15.13 -8.30 -1.17
C LYS A 150 -13.86 -7.88 -1.94
N LEU A 151 -13.07 -6.94 -1.43
CA LEU A 151 -11.70 -6.66 -1.86
C LEU A 151 -11.18 -5.55 -0.92
N THR A 152 -10.23 -5.82 -0.03
CA THR A 152 -9.66 -4.81 0.86
C THR A 152 -8.88 -3.78 0.01
N LYS A 153 -9.59 -2.76 -0.47
CA LYS A 153 -9.13 -1.79 -1.49
C LYS A 153 -8.37 -0.66 -0.83
N VAL A 154 -7.04 -0.75 -0.84
CA VAL A 154 -6.20 0.45 -0.80
C VAL A 154 -5.69 0.69 -2.24
N ARG A 155 -6.01 1.86 -2.78
CA ARG A 155 -5.67 2.27 -4.15
C ARG A 155 -4.45 3.19 -4.11
N PHE A 156 -3.51 2.94 -5.02
CA PHE A 156 -2.37 3.82 -5.24
C PHE A 156 -2.57 4.55 -6.55
N HIS A 157 -2.34 5.85 -6.50
CA HIS A 157 -2.28 6.73 -7.66
C HIS A 157 -0.81 7.00 -7.93
N HIS A 158 -0.32 6.63 -9.12
CA HIS A 158 0.99 7.04 -9.60
C HIS A 158 0.79 8.17 -10.61
N GLY A 159 1.38 9.33 -10.32
CA GLY A 159 1.12 10.59 -11.01
C GLY A 159 0.52 11.62 -10.05
N ASP A 160 1.17 12.77 -9.94
CA ASP A 160 0.85 13.84 -9.01
C ASP A 160 -0.62 14.30 -9.07
N HIS A 161 -1.42 13.94 -8.06
CA HIS A 161 -2.17 14.88 -7.22
C HIS A 161 -3.00 14.09 -6.18
N ILE A 162 -2.95 14.56 -4.93
CA ILE A 162 -3.82 14.11 -3.86
C ILE A 162 -5.21 14.70 -4.14
N ASP A 163 -6.23 13.84 -4.32
CA ASP A 163 -7.60 14.27 -4.14
C ASP A 163 -8.40 13.26 -3.31
N LEU A 164 -8.97 13.78 -2.23
CA LEU A 164 -9.84 13.08 -1.28
C LEU A 164 -11.26 13.58 -1.51
N SER A 165 -12.14 12.74 -2.04
CA SER A 165 -13.58 12.82 -1.80
C SER A 165 -14.24 11.46 -1.95
#